data_AF-A0A418N8G6-F1
#
_entry.id   AF-A0A418N8G6-F1
#
_cell.length_a   1.000
_cell.length_b   1.000
_cell.length_c   1.000
_cell.angle_alpha   90.00
_cell.angle_beta   90.00
_cell.angle_gamma   90.00
#
_symmetry.space_group_name_H-M   'P 1'
#
loop_
_entity.id
_entity.type
_entity.pdbx_description
1 polymer ?
#
loop_
_entity_poly.entity_id
_entity_poly.type
_entity_poly.pdbx_seq_one_letter_code
_entity_poly.pdbx_strand_id
1 'polypeptide(L)'
;MKLQHFIAMILVFVLGAVSLIMGTLVLLGIHEAGHVVLKGLLVYNIVLGALSLLVAYLIWNRSRSTSSSVLLLLLSHISVLIFLVLFTNHVAKESIRAMEIRAIIWALVFLLIQWGSFKKSNLQTRGWRGMAVLLGATTIILHSCKNNPNRQSSDSQSNPDQIQVEEASPNVPIAHDAWINEIQLDHGSKWLANAETTLGVSKMLTTLNGFNGGSVSAYQALGDDLNDLKNTIVKECTMTGPSHDNLHVWLHPLIEKIEALQNTDSETSGVQRVHDIEQHLNGYYEFFE
;
A
#
# COMPACT_ATOMS: atom_id res chain seq x y z
N MET A 1 -40.80 6.41 -8.24
CA MET A 1 -39.68 5.47 -8.02
C MET A 1 -39.92 4.68 -6.73
N LYS A 2 -39.54 3.39 -6.63
CA LYS A 2 -39.65 2.66 -5.34
C LYS A 2 -38.65 3.25 -4.35
N LEU A 3 -39.00 3.31 -3.06
CA LEU A 3 -38.15 3.89 -2.00
C LEU A 3 -36.71 3.34 -2.04
N GLN A 4 -36.54 2.03 -2.20
CA GLN A 4 -35.21 1.40 -2.32
C GLN A 4 -34.36 1.91 -3.50
N HIS A 5 -34.96 2.20 -4.66
CA HIS A 5 -34.20 2.72 -5.82
C HIS A 5 -33.86 4.19 -5.63
N PHE A 6 -34.71 4.95 -4.92
CA PHE A 6 -34.40 6.33 -4.54
C PHE A 6 -33.22 6.37 -3.56
N ILE A 7 -33.22 5.51 -2.54
CA ILE A 7 -32.11 5.38 -1.59
C ILE A 7 -30.84 4.94 -2.31
N ALA A 8 -30.90 3.91 -3.16
CA ALA A 8 -29.76 3.46 -3.94
C ALA A 8 -29.19 4.56 -4.85
N MET A 9 -30.07 5.33 -5.52
CA MET A 9 -29.67 6.45 -6.37
C MET A 9 -28.89 7.50 -5.58
N ILE A 10 -29.41 7.94 -4.43
CA ILE A 10 -28.73 8.93 -3.59
C ILE A 10 -27.37 8.39 -3.13
N LEU A 11 -27.33 7.14 -2.66
CA LEU A 11 -26.11 6.56 -2.13
C LEU A 11 -25.03 6.42 -3.22
N VAL A 12 -25.39 5.91 -4.39
CA VAL A 12 -24.48 5.80 -5.55
C VAL A 12 -24.03 7.18 -6.03
N PHE A 13 -24.93 8.17 -6.05
CA PHE A 13 -24.60 9.54 -6.43
C PHE A 13 -23.56 10.15 -5.47
N VAL A 14 -23.80 10.07 -4.15
CA VAL A 14 -22.89 10.62 -3.13
C VAL A 14 -21.53 9.94 -3.19
N LEU A 15 -21.50 8.59 -3.27
CA LEU A 15 -20.24 7.84 -3.40
C LEU A 15 -19.46 8.24 -4.65
N GLY A 16 -20.16 8.37 -5.78
CA GLY A 16 -19.57 8.80 -7.05
C GLY A 16 -19.00 10.22 -6.98
N ALA A 17 -19.78 11.15 -6.43
CA ALA A 17 -19.38 12.55 -6.29
C ALA A 17 -18.17 12.72 -5.37
N VAL A 18 -18.17 12.07 -4.20
CA VAL A 18 -17.03 12.10 -3.28
C VAL A 18 -15.79 11.51 -3.95
N SER A 19 -15.90 10.34 -4.59
CA SER A 19 -14.77 9.71 -5.27
C SER A 19 -14.20 10.59 -6.39
N LEU A 20 -15.07 11.23 -7.17
CA LEU A 20 -14.67 12.10 -8.27
C LEU A 20 -14.00 13.37 -7.78
N ILE A 21 -14.61 14.08 -6.82
CA ILE A 21 -14.10 15.35 -6.29
C ILE A 21 -12.78 15.13 -5.54
N MET A 22 -12.77 14.20 -4.57
CA MET A 22 -11.56 13.93 -3.79
C MET A 22 -10.44 13.41 -4.67
N GLY A 23 -10.74 12.50 -5.60
CA GLY A 23 -9.76 12.00 -6.55
C GLY A 23 -9.15 13.12 -7.40
N THR A 24 -9.99 14.02 -7.91
CA THR A 24 -9.53 15.15 -8.75
C THR A 24 -8.71 16.15 -7.94
N LEU A 25 -9.13 16.49 -6.72
CA LEU A 25 -8.41 17.43 -5.84
C LEU A 25 -7.01 16.93 -5.50
N VAL A 26 -6.89 15.64 -5.16
CA VAL A 26 -5.59 15.00 -4.89
C VAL A 26 -4.75 14.91 -6.16
N LEU A 27 -5.35 14.61 -7.31
CA LEU A 27 -4.63 14.52 -8.59
C LEU A 27 -4.06 15.87 -9.04
N LEU A 28 -4.79 16.96 -8.78
CA LEU A 28 -4.36 18.34 -9.07
C LEU A 28 -3.38 18.90 -8.03
N GLY A 29 -3.06 18.15 -6.97
CA GLY A 29 -2.17 18.62 -5.90
C GLY A 29 -2.78 19.71 -5.01
N ILE A 30 -4.10 19.93 -5.09
CA ILE A 30 -4.81 20.93 -4.26
C ILE A 30 -5.02 20.38 -2.84
N HIS A 31 -5.05 19.06 -2.70
CA HIS A 31 -5.18 18.37 -1.42
C HIS A 31 -4.04 17.37 -1.26
N GLU A 32 -3.22 17.54 -0.22
CA GLU A 32 -2.14 16.60 0.06
C GLU A 32 -2.72 15.35 0.73
N ALA A 33 -2.60 14.21 0.05
CA ALA A 33 -2.81 12.94 0.70
C ALA A 33 -1.58 12.70 1.60
N GLY A 34 -1.79 12.55 2.91
CA GLY A 34 -0.71 12.31 3.88
C GLY A 34 0.02 10.95 3.74
N HIS A 35 -0.04 10.33 2.56
CA HIS A 35 0.57 9.05 2.23
C HIS A 35 0.82 8.97 0.71
N VAL A 36 1.74 8.07 0.30
CA VAL A 36 2.05 7.85 -1.11
C VAL A 36 0.83 7.27 -1.83
N VAL A 37 0.29 8.03 -2.79
CA VAL A 37 -0.89 7.62 -3.57
C VAL A 37 -0.45 7.07 -4.92
N LEU A 38 -0.84 5.83 -5.21
CA LEU A 38 -0.62 5.23 -6.53
C LEU A 38 -1.43 6.01 -7.59
N LYS A 39 -0.74 6.73 -8.49
CA LYS A 39 -1.39 7.54 -9.54
C LYS A 39 -2.42 6.75 -10.35
N GLY A 40 -2.14 5.48 -10.66
CA GLY A 40 -3.07 4.58 -11.35
C GLY A 40 -4.37 4.32 -10.56
N LEU A 41 -4.26 4.11 -9.24
CA LEU A 41 -5.42 3.92 -8.35
C LEU A 41 -6.25 5.20 -8.22
N LEU A 42 -5.60 6.36 -8.25
CA LEU A 42 -6.25 7.65 -8.21
C LEU A 42 -7.07 7.92 -9.48
N VAL A 43 -6.48 7.70 -10.66
CA VAL A 43 -7.18 7.79 -11.95
C VAL A 43 -8.35 6.82 -12.00
N TYR A 44 -8.16 5.58 -11.54
CA TYR A 44 -9.24 4.61 -11.40
C TYR A 44 -10.40 5.16 -10.57
N ASN A 45 -10.13 5.72 -9.38
CA ASN A 45 -11.17 6.25 -8.50
C ASN A 45 -11.96 7.42 -9.12
N ILE A 46 -11.30 8.26 -9.91
CA ILE A 46 -11.93 9.37 -10.65
C ILE A 46 -12.87 8.81 -11.72
N VAL A 47 -12.36 7.89 -12.56
CA VAL A 47 -13.13 7.29 -13.65
C VAL A 47 -14.36 6.55 -13.11
N LEU A 48 -14.16 5.72 -12.08
CA LEU A 48 -15.26 4.97 -11.46
C LEU A 48 -16.22 5.89 -10.71
N GLY A 49 -15.75 7.01 -10.16
CA GLY A 49 -16.60 8.07 -9.61
C GLY A 49 -17.54 8.66 -10.66
N ALA A 50 -17.02 9.03 -11.83
CA ALA A 50 -17.82 9.53 -12.95
C ALA A 50 -18.81 8.48 -13.48
N LEU A 51 -18.38 7.22 -13.63
CA LEU A 51 -19.26 6.11 -14.00
C LEU A 51 -20.38 5.88 -12.96
N SER A 52 -20.09 6.08 -11.68
CA SER A 52 -21.09 5.98 -10.62
C SER A 52 -22.17 7.07 -10.75
N LEU A 53 -21.80 8.30 -11.13
CA LEU A 53 -22.77 9.36 -11.42
C LEU A 53 -23.67 9.00 -12.62
N LEU A 54 -23.09 8.41 -13.66
CA LEU A 54 -23.86 7.88 -14.79
C LEU A 54 -24.82 6.76 -14.34
N VAL A 55 -24.36 5.85 -13.47
CA VAL A 55 -25.22 4.79 -12.93
C VAL A 55 -26.33 5.35 -12.04
N ALA A 56 -26.07 6.37 -11.23
CA ALA A 56 -27.10 7.07 -10.46
C ALA A 56 -28.19 7.65 -11.39
N TYR A 57 -27.79 8.25 -12.51
CA TYR A 57 -28.72 8.72 -13.54
C TYR A 57 -29.51 7.57 -14.19
N LEU A 58 -28.88 6.43 -14.46
CA LEU A 58 -29.56 5.24 -14.99
C LEU A 58 -30.57 4.65 -13.99
N ILE A 59 -30.25 4.65 -12.70
CA ILE A 59 -31.18 4.26 -11.62
C ILE A 59 -32.39 5.20 -11.61
N TRP A 60 -32.14 6.52 -11.71
CA TRP A 60 -33.18 7.54 -11.75
C TRP A 60 -34.13 7.34 -12.95
N ASN A 61 -33.57 7.12 -14.14
CA ASN A 61 -34.34 6.88 -15.37
C ASN A 61 -34.91 5.45 -15.47
N ARG A 62 -34.74 4.64 -14.42
CA ARG A 62 -35.30 3.28 -14.29
C ARG A 62 -34.87 2.33 -15.42
N SER A 63 -33.64 2.49 -15.90
CA SER A 63 -33.09 1.66 -16.97
C SER A 63 -33.01 0.18 -16.56
N ARG A 64 -33.30 -0.73 -17.49
CA ARG A 64 -33.18 -2.18 -17.29
C ARG A 64 -31.73 -2.61 -17.02
N SER A 65 -30.75 -1.80 -17.44
CA SER A 65 -29.32 -2.07 -17.24
C SER A 65 -28.81 -1.80 -15.82
N THR A 66 -29.63 -1.19 -14.95
CA THR A 66 -29.21 -0.74 -13.61
C THR A 66 -28.49 -1.83 -12.79
N SER A 67 -29.07 -3.03 -12.74
CA SER A 67 -28.50 -4.14 -11.95
C SER A 67 -27.14 -4.59 -12.51
N SER A 68 -27.04 -4.71 -13.84
CA SER A 68 -25.77 -5.07 -14.51
C SER A 68 -24.70 -4.01 -14.32
N SER A 69 -25.04 -2.72 -14.42
CA SER A 69 -24.07 -1.64 -14.24
C SER A 69 -23.52 -1.57 -12.81
N VAL A 70 -24.38 -1.75 -11.80
CA VAL A 70 -23.95 -1.80 -10.39
C VAL A 70 -23.08 -3.03 -10.12
N LEU A 71 -23.41 -4.19 -10.72
CA LEU A 71 -22.59 -5.39 -10.62
C LEU A 71 -21.20 -5.19 -11.23
N LEU A 72 -21.11 -4.54 -12.39
CA LEU A 72 -19.81 -4.24 -13.03
C LEU A 72 -18.95 -3.32 -12.15
N LEU A 73 -19.53 -2.29 -11.53
CA LEU A 73 -18.80 -1.42 -10.60
C LEU A 73 -18.30 -2.20 -9.37
N LEU A 74 -19.14 -3.07 -8.79
CA LEU A 74 -18.74 -3.94 -7.69
C LEU A 74 -17.58 -4.87 -8.08
N LEU A 75 -17.69 -5.55 -9.23
CA LEU A 75 -16.65 -6.46 -9.72
C LEU A 75 -15.34 -5.73 -10.00
N SER A 76 -15.41 -4.53 -10.58
CA SER A 76 -14.25 -3.67 -10.78
C SER A 76 -13.56 -3.36 -9.46
N HIS A 77 -14.32 -3.01 -8.43
CA HIS A 77 -13.78 -2.71 -7.11
C HIS A 77 -13.15 -3.93 -6.42
N ILE A 78 -13.80 -5.09 -6.50
CA ILE A 78 -13.24 -6.34 -5.98
C ILE A 78 -11.96 -6.72 -6.74
N SER A 79 -11.96 -6.58 -8.07
CA SER A 79 -10.79 -6.87 -8.90
C SER A 79 -9.60 -6.00 -8.54
N VAL A 80 -9.81 -4.69 -8.34
CA VAL A 80 -8.75 -3.78 -7.90
C VAL A 80 -8.28 -4.13 -6.49
N LEU A 81 -9.19 -4.44 -5.56
CA LEU A 81 -8.80 -4.85 -4.22
C LEU A 81 -7.92 -6.10 -4.23
N ILE A 82 -8.31 -7.13 -5.00
CA ILE A 82 -7.52 -8.35 -5.19
C ILE A 82 -6.15 -8.01 -5.78
N PHE A 83 -6.12 -7.16 -6.81
CA PHE A 83 -4.86 -6.72 -7.41
C PHE A 83 -3.93 -6.06 -6.39
N LEU A 84 -4.47 -5.15 -5.57
CA LEU A 84 -3.69 -4.44 -4.56
C LEU A 84 -3.14 -5.38 -3.48
N VAL A 85 -3.93 -6.36 -3.04
CA VAL A 85 -3.50 -7.34 -2.02
C VAL A 85 -2.49 -8.35 -2.57
N LEU A 86 -2.58 -8.73 -3.85
CA LEU A 86 -1.74 -9.77 -4.43
C LEU A 86 -0.44 -9.26 -5.06
N PHE A 87 -0.44 -8.05 -5.63
CA PHE A 87 0.65 -7.59 -6.51
C PHE A 87 1.33 -6.31 -6.03
N THR A 88 0.78 -5.60 -5.04
CA THR A 88 1.37 -4.33 -4.60
C THR A 88 1.79 -4.37 -3.14
N ASN A 89 3.09 -4.56 -2.90
CA ASN A 89 3.69 -4.49 -1.56
C ASN A 89 3.90 -3.04 -1.07
N HIS A 90 3.79 -2.05 -1.97
CA HIS A 90 4.14 -0.64 -1.71
C HIS A 90 2.94 0.32 -1.66
N VAL A 91 1.71 -0.20 -1.56
CA VAL A 91 0.50 0.65 -1.50
C VAL A 91 0.15 0.95 -0.05
N ALA A 92 -0.14 2.23 0.23
CA ALA A 92 -0.53 2.67 1.57
C ALA A 92 -1.68 1.82 2.13
N LYS A 93 -1.52 1.33 3.36
CA LYS A 93 -2.54 0.53 4.07
C LYS A 93 -3.90 1.22 4.09
N GLU A 94 -3.90 2.55 4.19
CA GLU A 94 -5.10 3.39 4.12
C GLU A 94 -5.81 3.32 2.76
N SER A 95 -5.07 3.20 1.65
CA SER A 95 -5.66 3.02 0.32
C SER A 95 -6.31 1.64 0.16
N ILE A 96 -5.72 0.59 0.73
CA ILE A 96 -6.31 -0.76 0.74
C ILE A 96 -7.59 -0.76 1.57
N ARG A 97 -7.56 -0.23 2.80
CA ARG A 97 -8.74 -0.10 3.67
C ARG A 97 -9.87 0.69 3.02
N ALA A 98 -9.57 1.81 2.37
CA ALA A 98 -10.55 2.58 1.63
C ALA A 98 -11.19 1.77 0.48
N MET A 99 -10.39 0.93 -0.20
CA MET A 99 -10.85 0.06 -1.27
C MET A 99 -11.72 -1.09 -0.73
N GLU A 100 -11.40 -1.66 0.42
CA GLU A 100 -12.23 -2.65 1.13
C GLU A 100 -13.61 -2.07 1.50
N ILE A 101 -13.63 -0.91 2.16
CA ILE A 101 -14.88 -0.21 2.54
C ILE A 101 -15.74 0.03 1.30
N ARG A 102 -15.12 0.47 0.20
CA ARG A 102 -15.83 0.70 -1.06
C ARG A 102 -16.43 -0.59 -1.63
N ALA A 103 -15.69 -1.70 -1.62
CA ALA A 103 -16.22 -2.99 -2.07
C ALA A 103 -17.42 -3.46 -1.23
N ILE A 104 -17.36 -3.29 0.10
CA ILE A 104 -18.46 -3.62 1.01
C ILE A 104 -19.70 -2.77 0.71
N ILE A 105 -19.53 -1.46 0.58
CA ILE A 105 -20.65 -0.55 0.31
C ILE A 105 -21.31 -0.90 -1.04
N TRP A 106 -20.51 -1.17 -2.08
CA TRP A 106 -21.06 -1.58 -3.38
C TRP A 106 -21.78 -2.92 -3.32
N ALA A 107 -21.32 -3.86 -2.50
CA ALA A 107 -22.04 -5.11 -2.26
C ALA A 107 -23.41 -4.85 -1.61
N LEU A 108 -23.47 -3.94 -0.62
CA LEU A 108 -24.73 -3.54 0.01
C LEU A 108 -25.68 -2.83 -0.97
N VAL A 109 -25.17 -1.94 -1.82
CA VAL A 109 -25.95 -1.29 -2.89
C VAL A 109 -26.54 -2.33 -3.84
N PHE A 110 -25.73 -3.28 -4.28
CA PHE A 110 -26.16 -4.35 -5.17
C PHE A 110 -27.27 -5.17 -4.52
N LEU A 111 -27.08 -5.59 -3.27
CA LEU A 111 -28.10 -6.33 -2.51
C LEU A 111 -29.38 -5.53 -2.33
N LEU A 112 -29.29 -4.23 -2.03
CA LEU A 112 -30.45 -3.34 -1.85
C LEU A 112 -31.29 -3.22 -3.14
N ILE A 113 -30.64 -3.17 -4.31
CA ILE A 113 -31.31 -3.16 -5.60
C ILE A 113 -31.96 -4.52 -5.90
N GLN A 114 -31.27 -5.62 -5.60
CA GLN A 114 -31.75 -6.98 -5.84
C GLN A 114 -32.87 -7.41 -4.89
N TRP A 115 -32.86 -6.93 -3.64
CA TRP A 115 -33.91 -7.19 -2.63
C TRP A 115 -35.30 -6.83 -3.14
N GLY A 116 -35.38 -5.74 -3.90
CA GLY A 116 -36.58 -5.28 -4.59
C GLY A 116 -37.15 -6.21 -5.67
N SER A 117 -36.28 -7.07 -6.21
CA SER A 117 -36.61 -8.10 -7.20
C SER A 117 -37.03 -9.41 -6.52
N PHE A 118 -36.43 -9.76 -5.38
CA PHE A 118 -36.77 -10.95 -4.60
C PHE A 118 -38.21 -10.93 -4.06
N LYS A 119 -38.74 -9.76 -3.67
CA LYS A 119 -40.15 -9.64 -3.23
C LYS A 119 -41.18 -9.95 -4.33
N LYS A 120 -40.76 -10.06 -5.60
CA LYS A 120 -41.65 -10.23 -6.76
C LYS A 120 -41.57 -11.62 -7.43
N SER A 121 -40.78 -12.56 -6.90
CA SER A 121 -40.74 -13.90 -7.47
C SER A 121 -41.84 -14.79 -6.89
N ASN A 122 -43.02 -14.77 -7.52
CA ASN A 122 -43.63 -16.06 -7.83
C ASN A 122 -42.81 -16.66 -8.98
N LEU A 123 -42.51 -17.95 -8.89
CA LEU A 123 -41.56 -18.69 -9.72
C LEU A 123 -41.82 -18.45 -11.22
N GLN A 124 -40.97 -17.67 -11.89
CA GLN A 124 -40.82 -17.78 -13.33
C GLN A 124 -39.38 -17.46 -13.74
N THR A 125 -38.59 -18.53 -13.75
CA THR A 125 -37.23 -18.63 -14.25
C THR A 125 -37.19 -18.41 -15.76
N ARG A 126 -37.10 -17.15 -16.20
CA ARG A 126 -36.83 -16.85 -17.61
C ARG A 126 -35.90 -15.64 -17.73
N GLY A 127 -34.62 -15.90 -17.51
CA GLY A 127 -33.57 -14.91 -17.75
C GLY A 127 -32.19 -15.22 -17.18
N TRP A 128 -32.02 -16.25 -16.35
CA TRP A 128 -30.71 -16.57 -15.73
C TRP A 128 -29.92 -17.70 -16.40
N ARG A 129 -30.44 -18.32 -17.45
CA ARG A 129 -29.76 -19.43 -18.12
C ARG A 129 -28.51 -19.01 -18.91
N GLY A 130 -28.31 -17.71 -19.17
CA GLY A 130 -27.12 -17.18 -19.86
C GLY A 130 -25.94 -16.85 -18.94
N MET A 131 -26.13 -16.77 -17.62
CA MET A 131 -25.10 -16.35 -16.67
C MET A 131 -24.84 -17.36 -15.54
N ALA A 132 -25.45 -18.54 -15.64
CA ALA A 132 -25.18 -19.69 -14.77
C ALA A 132 -24.24 -20.73 -15.43
N VAL A 133 -23.85 -20.53 -16.69
CA VAL A 133 -22.88 -21.39 -17.40
C VAL A 133 -21.44 -20.87 -17.29
N LEU A 134 -21.24 -19.68 -16.71
CA LEU A 134 -19.91 -19.11 -16.43
C LEU A 134 -19.56 -19.07 -14.93
N LEU A 135 -20.46 -19.55 -14.07
CA LEU A 135 -20.23 -19.74 -12.62
C LEU A 135 -20.12 -21.23 -12.26
N GLY A 136 -19.39 -21.97 -13.09
CA GLY A 136 -19.11 -23.40 -12.92
C GLY A 136 -17.65 -23.76 -13.23
N ALA A 137 -16.72 -22.79 -13.21
CA ALA A 137 -15.30 -23.03 -13.47
C ALA A 137 -14.32 -22.29 -12.53
N THR A 138 -14.79 -21.76 -11.39
CA THR A 138 -13.91 -21.16 -10.37
C THR A 138 -14.35 -21.52 -8.95
N THR A 139 -14.48 -22.81 -8.66
CA THR A 139 -14.56 -23.33 -7.28
C THR A 139 -13.61 -24.50 -7.03
N ILE A 140 -12.51 -24.60 -7.78
CA ILE A 140 -11.47 -25.60 -7.53
C ILE A 140 -10.10 -24.92 -7.46
N ILE A 141 -9.86 -24.05 -6.47
CA ILE A 141 -8.54 -23.91 -5.81
C ILE A 141 -8.74 -23.32 -4.39
N LEU A 142 -9.50 -24.00 -3.52
CA LEU A 142 -9.41 -23.76 -2.07
C LEU A 142 -9.62 -25.08 -1.32
N HIS A 143 -8.77 -26.07 -1.61
CA HIS A 143 -8.42 -27.16 -0.71
C HIS A 143 -7.02 -27.66 -1.11
N SER A 144 -5.99 -26.88 -0.81
CA SER A 144 -4.63 -27.41 -0.77
C SER A 144 -4.30 -27.74 0.69
N CYS A 145 -4.15 -29.04 0.94
CA CYS A 145 -3.86 -29.65 2.22
C CYS A 145 -2.63 -29.03 2.90
N LYS A 146 -2.74 -28.67 4.18
CA LYS A 146 -1.60 -28.51 5.09
C LYS A 146 -1.70 -29.60 6.16
N ASN A 147 -1.09 -30.75 5.87
CA ASN A 147 -0.48 -31.69 6.82
C ASN A 147 0.01 -32.94 6.07
N ASN A 148 1.32 -33.20 6.07
CA ASN A 148 1.94 -34.48 6.47
C ASN A 148 3.48 -34.39 6.46
N PRO A 149 4.24 -35.35 7.06
CA PRO A 149 5.41 -35.05 7.85
C PRO A 149 6.69 -35.63 7.20
N ASN A 150 7.82 -35.24 7.76
CA ASN A 150 9.06 -36.02 7.89
C ASN A 150 9.81 -36.52 6.62
N ARG A 151 10.95 -35.88 6.32
CA ARG A 151 12.33 -36.33 6.65
C ARG A 151 13.33 -35.98 5.53
N GLN A 152 14.34 -35.18 5.88
CA GLN A 152 15.73 -35.62 6.09
C GLN A 152 16.50 -34.39 6.60
N SER A 153 16.76 -34.25 7.89
CA SER A 153 17.93 -34.79 8.62
C SER A 153 19.23 -34.65 7.84
N SER A 154 20.01 -33.65 8.19
CA SER A 154 21.47 -33.67 8.09
C SER A 154 22.02 -33.01 9.34
N ASP A 155 22.87 -33.78 10.00
CA ASP A 155 23.42 -33.58 11.34
C ASP A 155 24.14 -32.24 11.50
N SER A 156 23.86 -31.57 12.63
CA SER A 156 24.89 -30.74 13.28
C SER A 156 25.61 -31.62 14.29
N GLN A 157 26.77 -32.11 13.88
CA GLN A 157 27.74 -32.74 14.77
C GLN A 157 28.78 -31.69 15.19
N SER A 158 29.08 -31.71 16.48
CA SER A 158 29.91 -30.79 17.27
C SER A 158 31.42 -30.82 16.96
N ASN A 159 32.02 -29.62 16.84
CA ASN A 159 33.37 -29.12 17.24
C ASN A 159 34.67 -29.89 16.83
N PRO A 160 35.90 -29.31 16.92
CA PRO A 160 36.34 -27.92 17.19
C PRO A 160 37.45 -27.36 16.25
N ASP A 161 37.80 -26.09 16.49
CA ASP A 161 39.05 -25.36 16.19
C ASP A 161 39.45 -25.09 14.73
N GLN A 162 39.64 -23.79 14.40
CA GLN A 162 40.97 -23.17 14.30
C GLN A 162 40.85 -21.63 14.23
N ILE A 163 41.62 -20.98 15.09
CA ILE A 163 41.83 -19.54 15.22
C ILE A 163 42.77 -19.04 14.11
N GLN A 164 42.46 -17.90 13.48
CA GLN A 164 43.47 -16.95 12.99
C GLN A 164 43.05 -15.50 13.32
N VAL A 165 43.99 -14.81 13.97
CA VAL A 165 44.08 -13.36 14.29
C VAL A 165 44.90 -12.73 13.15
N GLU A 166 44.56 -11.61 12.50
CA GLU A 166 44.69 -10.15 12.80
C GLU A 166 44.31 -9.45 11.45
N GLU A 167 43.76 -8.26 11.28
CA GLU A 167 44.14 -6.94 11.79
C GLU A 167 42.99 -5.92 11.58
N ALA A 168 43.08 -4.78 12.25
CA ALA A 168 42.04 -3.75 12.37
C ALA A 168 41.79 -2.91 11.10
N SER A 169 40.51 -2.65 10.80
CA SER A 169 40.04 -1.54 9.96
C SER A 169 38.72 -1.01 10.53
N PRO A 170 38.49 0.32 10.63
CA PRO A 170 37.39 0.89 11.37
C PRO A 170 36.13 0.99 10.50
N ASN A 171 35.60 -0.14 10.05
CA ASN A 171 34.29 -0.18 9.41
C ASN A 171 33.37 -1.03 10.28
N VAL A 172 32.51 -0.36 11.05
CA VAL A 172 31.36 -1.00 11.70
C VAL A 172 30.61 -1.75 10.58
N PRO A 173 30.47 -3.08 10.64
CA PRO A 173 29.71 -3.80 9.65
C PRO A 173 28.27 -3.31 9.75
N ILE A 174 27.83 -2.53 8.76
CA ILE A 174 26.41 -2.25 8.56
C ILE A 174 25.74 -3.62 8.52
N ALA A 175 24.77 -3.83 9.42
CA ALA A 175 23.97 -5.06 9.42
C ALA A 175 23.53 -5.33 7.98
N HIS A 176 23.76 -6.55 7.48
CA HIS A 176 23.53 -6.93 6.08
C HIS A 176 22.03 -6.88 5.75
N ASP A 177 21.51 -5.68 5.55
CA ASP A 177 20.17 -5.43 5.06
C ASP A 177 20.10 -5.83 3.58
N ALA A 178 19.01 -6.49 3.19
CA ALA A 178 18.85 -7.04 1.83
C ALA A 178 19.03 -5.99 0.72
N TRP A 179 18.65 -4.73 0.99
CA TRP A 179 18.74 -3.63 0.02
C TRP A 179 20.16 -3.33 -0.44
N ILE A 180 21.19 -3.62 0.38
CA ILE A 180 22.60 -3.39 0.02
C ILE A 180 23.01 -4.26 -1.18
N ASN A 181 22.38 -5.44 -1.34
CA ASN A 181 22.63 -6.32 -2.48
C ASN A 181 21.79 -5.96 -3.73
N GLU A 182 20.77 -5.13 -3.56
CA GLU A 182 19.83 -4.75 -4.62
C GLU A 182 20.19 -3.40 -5.25
N ILE A 183 20.74 -2.49 -4.44
CA ILE A 183 21.16 -1.16 -4.91
C ILE A 183 22.41 -1.27 -5.78
N GLN A 184 22.46 -0.47 -6.84
CA GLN A 184 23.56 -0.46 -7.79
C GLN A 184 24.39 0.81 -7.64
N LEU A 185 25.60 0.79 -8.19
CA LEU A 185 26.42 1.99 -8.42
C LEU A 185 26.27 2.43 -9.89
N ASP A 186 26.45 3.73 -10.16
CA ASP A 186 26.53 4.26 -11.52
C ASP A 186 27.88 3.87 -12.13
N HIS A 187 27.95 2.68 -12.73
CA HIS A 187 29.18 2.15 -13.33
C HIS A 187 30.38 2.14 -12.35
N GLY A 188 30.12 1.92 -11.06
CA GLY A 188 31.12 1.94 -9.99
C GLY A 188 31.28 3.28 -9.27
N SER A 189 30.57 4.34 -9.71
CA SER A 189 30.49 5.64 -9.04
C SER A 189 29.18 5.79 -8.26
N LYS A 190 29.15 6.74 -7.30
CA LYS A 190 27.93 7.07 -6.56
C LYS A 190 26.92 7.75 -7.48
N TRP A 191 25.64 7.59 -7.18
CA TRP A 191 24.56 8.30 -7.85
C TRP A 191 24.54 9.76 -7.42
N LEU A 192 24.44 10.66 -8.39
CA LEU A 192 24.21 12.07 -8.10
C LEU A 192 22.80 12.25 -7.55
N ALA A 193 22.72 12.73 -6.31
CA ALA A 193 21.47 13.13 -5.68
C ALA A 193 21.19 14.61 -5.84
N ASN A 194 19.91 14.99 -5.89
CA ASN A 194 19.56 16.41 -5.79
C ASN A 194 19.80 16.91 -4.35
N ALA A 195 20.11 18.20 -4.21
CA ALA A 195 20.51 18.80 -2.94
C ALA A 195 19.47 18.60 -1.82
N GLU A 196 18.18 18.63 -2.17
CA GLU A 196 17.08 18.45 -1.23
C GLU A 196 17.06 17.04 -0.61
N THR A 197 17.41 16.01 -1.40
CA THR A 197 17.52 14.63 -0.90
C THR A 197 18.67 14.51 0.10
N THR A 198 19.88 14.93 -0.28
CA THR A 198 21.06 14.88 0.61
C THR A 198 20.86 15.73 1.88
N LEU A 199 20.24 16.91 1.75
CA LEU A 199 19.88 17.75 2.89
C LEU A 199 18.85 17.08 3.81
N GLY A 200 17.85 16.41 3.25
CA GLY A 200 16.85 15.67 4.02
C GLY A 200 17.47 14.53 4.83
N VAL A 201 18.37 13.76 4.23
CA VAL A 201 19.13 12.69 4.92
C VAL A 201 19.97 13.27 6.06
N SER A 202 20.70 14.36 5.80
CA SER A 202 21.48 15.06 6.83
C SER A 202 20.63 15.57 8.00
N LYS A 203 19.44 16.10 7.72
CA LYS A 203 18.48 16.51 8.75
C LYS A 203 17.99 15.32 9.57
N MET A 204 17.68 14.18 8.94
CA MET A 204 17.28 12.96 9.67
C MET A 204 18.38 12.49 10.63
N LEU A 205 19.62 12.42 10.17
CA LEU A 205 20.77 12.07 11.02
C LEU A 205 20.95 13.06 12.17
N THR A 206 20.77 14.36 11.90
CA THR A 206 20.84 15.39 12.95
C THR A 206 19.72 15.23 13.98
N THR A 207 18.50 14.93 13.54
CA THR A 207 17.35 14.66 14.42
C THR A 207 17.61 13.43 15.30
N LEU A 208 18.15 12.35 14.73
CA LEU A 208 18.53 11.15 15.50
C LEU A 208 19.63 11.44 16.53
N ASN A 209 20.69 12.13 16.12
CA ASN A 209 21.81 12.46 17.00
C ASN A 209 21.44 13.40 18.16
N GLY A 210 20.40 14.23 17.97
CA GLY A 210 19.86 15.10 19.01
C GLY A 210 18.88 14.42 19.97
N PHE A 211 18.44 13.19 19.66
CA PHE A 211 17.45 12.47 20.43
C PHE A 211 18.09 11.71 21.60
N ASN A 212 17.64 12.00 22.83
CA ASN A 212 18.23 11.45 24.06
C ASN A 212 17.45 10.27 24.65
N GLY A 213 16.60 9.61 23.85
CA GLY A 213 15.69 8.59 24.36
C GLY A 213 14.54 9.18 25.17
N GLY A 214 13.87 8.32 25.94
CA GLY A 214 12.75 8.71 26.79
C GLY A 214 11.66 7.63 26.80
N SER A 215 10.42 8.08 26.97
CA SER A 215 9.26 7.18 26.97
C SER A 215 8.96 6.65 25.56
N VAL A 216 8.14 5.59 25.50
CA VAL A 216 7.60 5.06 24.23
C VAL A 216 7.01 6.17 23.35
N SER A 217 6.26 7.12 23.92
CA SER A 217 5.69 8.25 23.18
C SER A 217 6.75 9.18 22.58
N ALA A 218 7.92 9.32 23.21
CA ALA A 218 9.02 10.12 22.65
C ALA A 218 9.64 9.45 21.42
N TYR A 219 9.78 8.12 21.44
CA TYR A 219 10.22 7.37 20.26
C TYR A 219 9.20 7.42 19.12
N GLN A 220 7.90 7.34 19.44
CA GLN A 220 6.84 7.45 18.43
C GLN A 220 6.85 8.85 17.79
N ALA A 221 7.00 9.90 18.60
CA ALA A 221 7.13 11.28 18.12
C ALA A 221 8.38 11.48 17.24
N LEU A 222 9.52 10.88 17.62
CA LEU A 222 10.70 10.85 16.75
C LEU A 222 10.41 10.16 15.41
N GLY A 223 9.66 9.07 15.43
CA GLY A 223 9.19 8.39 14.22
C GLY A 223 8.34 9.31 13.33
N ASP A 224 7.45 10.11 13.92
CA ASP A 224 6.65 11.10 13.20
C ASP A 224 7.52 12.20 12.57
N ASP A 225 8.50 12.75 13.30
CA ASP A 225 9.44 13.76 12.79
C ASP A 225 10.26 13.23 11.60
N LEU A 226 10.75 11.99 11.70
CA LEU A 226 11.49 11.33 10.61
C LEU A 226 10.58 11.05 9.41
N ASN A 227 9.33 10.69 9.65
CA ASN A 227 8.33 10.48 8.61
C ASN A 227 8.05 11.78 7.82
N ASP A 228 8.01 12.93 8.50
CA ASP A 228 7.82 14.24 7.86
C ASP A 228 9.05 14.65 7.03
N LEU A 229 10.26 14.42 7.55
CA LEU A 229 11.50 14.61 6.77
C LEU A 229 11.53 13.72 5.54
N LYS A 230 11.11 12.45 5.68
CA LYS A 230 11.03 11.50 4.55
C LYS A 230 10.01 11.98 3.51
N ASN A 231 8.85 12.47 3.94
CA ASN A 231 7.86 13.04 3.02
C ASN A 231 8.43 14.23 2.24
N THR A 232 9.25 15.06 2.90
CA THR A 232 9.94 16.18 2.25
C THR A 232 10.92 15.68 1.19
N ILE A 233 11.76 14.68 1.47
CA ILE A 233 12.67 14.06 0.48
C ILE A 233 11.89 13.57 -0.74
N VAL A 234 10.79 12.85 -0.53
CA VAL A 234 9.96 12.34 -1.63
C VAL A 234 9.35 13.47 -2.46
N LYS A 235 8.86 14.52 -1.78
CA LYS A 235 8.20 15.67 -2.42
C LYS A 235 9.17 16.52 -3.24
N GLU A 236 10.39 16.71 -2.74
CA GLU A 236 11.40 17.59 -3.34
C GLU A 236 12.39 16.86 -4.25
N CYS A 237 12.27 15.54 -4.39
CA CYS A 237 13.12 14.76 -5.31
C CYS A 237 12.93 15.19 -6.77
N THR A 238 13.98 15.79 -7.34
CA THR A 238 14.04 16.19 -8.76
C THR A 238 14.84 15.23 -9.63
N MET A 239 15.43 14.18 -9.03
CA MET A 239 16.14 13.14 -9.77
C MET A 239 15.23 12.41 -10.75
N THR A 240 15.82 11.94 -11.85
CA THR A 240 15.13 11.10 -12.83
C THR A 240 16.04 9.97 -13.30
N GLY A 241 15.47 8.91 -13.86
CA GLY A 241 16.23 7.78 -14.39
C GLY A 241 16.89 6.94 -13.29
N PRO A 242 18.03 6.26 -13.58
CA PRO A 242 18.61 5.26 -12.69
C PRO A 242 18.96 5.76 -11.27
N SER A 243 19.35 7.03 -11.10
CA SER A 243 19.59 7.61 -9.77
C SER A 243 18.30 7.64 -8.93
N HIS A 244 17.18 8.04 -9.56
CA HIS A 244 15.86 8.02 -8.91
C HIS A 244 15.41 6.60 -8.57
N ASP A 245 15.60 5.65 -9.49
CA ASP A 245 15.22 4.26 -9.28
C ASP A 245 16.01 3.61 -8.14
N ASN A 246 17.31 3.92 -8.01
CA ASN A 246 18.13 3.44 -6.90
C ASN A 246 17.80 4.16 -5.59
N LEU A 247 17.32 5.42 -5.62
CA LEU A 247 16.80 6.07 -4.41
C LEU A 247 15.62 5.25 -3.85
N HIS A 248 14.75 4.67 -4.68
CA HIS A 248 13.65 3.82 -4.18
C HIS A 248 14.15 2.57 -3.47
N VAL A 249 15.22 1.94 -3.97
CA VAL A 249 15.83 0.76 -3.35
C VAL A 249 16.32 1.09 -1.93
N TRP A 250 16.98 2.23 -1.77
CA TRP A 250 17.42 2.72 -0.45
C TRP A 250 16.25 3.21 0.41
N LEU A 251 15.29 3.93 -0.16
CA LEU A 251 14.25 4.62 0.60
C LEU A 251 13.20 3.65 1.14
N HIS A 252 12.85 2.59 0.41
CA HIS A 252 11.75 1.72 0.81
C HIS A 252 11.96 1.03 2.18
N PRO A 253 13.10 0.39 2.48
CA PRO A 253 13.33 -0.19 3.81
C PRO A 253 13.43 0.86 4.91
N LEU A 254 13.89 2.09 4.60
CA LEU A 254 13.89 3.20 5.56
C LEU A 254 12.46 3.54 6.00
N ILE A 255 11.50 3.55 5.07
CA ILE A 255 10.08 3.80 5.37
C ILE A 255 9.56 2.76 6.35
N GLU A 256 9.86 1.48 6.13
CA GLU A 256 9.42 0.41 7.02
C GLU A 256 10.04 0.54 8.42
N LYS A 257 11.32 0.89 8.52
CA LYS A 257 11.99 1.12 9.80
C LYS A 257 11.38 2.32 10.56
N ILE A 258 11.05 3.41 9.86
CA ILE A 258 10.37 4.59 10.43
C ILE A 258 8.94 4.22 10.89
N GLU A 259 8.15 3.53 10.06
CA GLU A 259 6.81 3.06 10.46
C GLU A 259 6.88 2.18 11.71
N ALA A 260 7.91 1.33 11.80
CA ALA A 260 8.06 0.46 12.95
C ALA A 260 8.41 1.24 14.23
N LEU A 261 9.15 2.36 14.12
CA LEU A 261 9.44 3.26 15.24
C LEU A 261 8.17 4.00 15.71
N GLN A 262 7.35 4.49 14.77
CA GLN A 262 6.05 5.11 15.08
C GLN A 262 5.10 4.17 15.82
N ASN A 263 5.24 2.86 15.61
CA ASN A 263 4.42 1.82 16.22
C ASN A 263 5.14 1.06 17.34
N THR A 264 6.24 1.60 17.87
CA THR A 264 7.00 0.94 18.94
C THR A 264 6.19 0.90 20.24
N ASP A 265 6.32 -0.18 21.01
CA ASP A 265 5.50 -0.46 22.20
C ASP A 265 6.32 -0.47 23.51
N SER A 266 7.64 -0.33 23.40
CA SER A 266 8.59 -0.43 24.50
C SER A 266 9.82 0.44 24.23
N GLU A 267 10.47 0.92 25.29
CA GLU A 267 11.68 1.74 25.15
C GLU A 267 12.84 0.95 24.55
N THR A 268 12.99 -0.33 24.92
CA THR A 268 14.02 -1.21 24.35
C THR A 268 13.87 -1.39 22.84
N SER A 269 12.64 -1.59 22.35
CA SER A 269 12.39 -1.65 20.90
C SER A 269 12.60 -0.29 20.23
N GLY A 270 12.25 0.80 20.91
CA GLY A 270 12.54 2.17 20.44
C GLY A 270 14.04 2.40 20.22
N VAL A 271 14.88 2.05 21.20
CA VAL A 271 16.35 2.16 21.10
C VAL A 271 16.88 1.36 19.91
N GLN A 272 16.45 0.11 19.77
CA GLN A 272 16.90 -0.74 18.65
C GLN A 272 16.50 -0.14 17.30
N ARG A 273 15.26 0.34 17.16
CA ARG A 273 14.77 0.93 15.92
C ARG A 273 15.49 2.21 15.55
N VAL A 274 15.79 3.07 16.53
CA VAL A 274 16.61 4.27 16.32
C VAL A 274 17.98 3.88 15.77
N HIS A 275 18.63 2.87 16.36
CA HIS A 275 19.90 2.36 15.86
C HIS A 275 19.81 1.81 14.44
N ASP A 276 18.77 1.01 14.14
CA ASP A 276 18.57 0.43 12.80
C ASP A 276 18.35 1.51 11.72
N ILE A 277 17.62 2.58 12.06
CA ILE A 277 17.39 3.73 11.16
C ILE A 277 18.70 4.49 10.96
N GLU A 278 19.46 4.75 12.03
CA GLU A 278 20.74 5.45 11.95
C GLU A 278 21.73 4.71 11.03
N GLN A 279 21.86 3.39 11.18
CA GLN A 279 22.70 2.56 10.31
C GLN A 279 22.24 2.64 8.84
N HIS A 280 20.93 2.56 8.60
CA HIS A 280 20.36 2.67 7.25
C HIS A 280 20.65 4.04 6.61
N LEU A 281 20.51 5.13 7.38
CA LEU A 281 20.79 6.49 6.92
C LEU A 281 22.27 6.70 6.60
N ASN A 282 23.18 6.14 7.39
CA ASN A 282 24.61 6.20 7.10
C ASN A 282 24.98 5.50 5.79
N GLY A 283 24.29 4.40 5.44
CA GLY A 283 24.46 3.69 4.17
C GLY A 283 24.15 4.54 2.93
N TYR A 284 23.42 5.64 3.05
CA TYR A 284 23.15 6.57 1.93
C TYR A 284 24.43 7.04 1.26
N TYR A 285 25.44 7.43 2.05
CA TYR A 285 26.68 8.02 1.55
C TYR A 285 27.61 7.01 0.88
N GLU A 286 27.33 5.71 0.94
CA GLU A 286 28.05 4.71 0.16
C GLU A 286 27.58 4.69 -1.30
N PHE A 287 26.33 5.09 -1.57
CA PHE A 287 25.70 4.97 -2.88
C PHE A 287 25.33 6.30 -3.53
N PHE A 288 25.23 7.39 -2.77
CA PHE A 288 24.84 8.72 -3.25
C PHE A 288 25.83 9.81 -2.87
N GLU A 289 25.92 10.84 -3.71
CA GLU A 289 26.65 12.10 -3.46
C GLU A 289 25.84 13.33 -3.86
#